data_AF-A0A329BES6-F1
#
_entry.id   AF-A0A329BES6-F1
#
_cell.length_a   1.000
_cell.length_b   1.000
_cell.length_c   1.000
_cell.angle_alpha   90.00
_cell.angle_beta   90.00
_cell.angle_gamma   90.00
#
_symmetry.space_group_name_H-M   'P 1'
#
loop_
_entity.id
_entity.type
_entity.pdbx_description
1 polymer ?
#
loop_
_entity_poly.entity_id
_entity_poly.type
_entity_poly.pdbx_seq_one_letter_code
_entity_poly.pdbx_strand_id
1 'polypeptide(L)'
;MYNKSHGIEFDPAKDQINRSKHGVSLSLAESFEWDSALDSLDDRYAYGEPRYIAYGLIGDRVYCLVYTLRGETLRAISLRKANKREVNDYVEQTHDRDADR
;
A
#
# COMPACT_ATOMS: atom_id res chain seq x y z
N MET A 1 -10.45 1.28 7.36
CA MET A 1 -9.35 0.32 7.62
C MET A 1 -9.73 -1.02 7.01
N TYR A 2 -8.85 -1.58 6.17
CA TYR A 2 -9.01 -2.92 5.60
C TYR A 2 -8.74 -3.97 6.68
N ASN A 3 -9.63 -4.96 6.81
CA ASN A 3 -9.43 -6.08 7.72
C ASN A 3 -8.76 -7.24 6.97
N LYS A 4 -7.59 -7.68 7.45
CA LYS A 4 -6.70 -8.66 6.79
C LYS A 4 -7.36 -10.01 6.47
N SER A 5 -8.49 -10.33 7.08
CA SER A 5 -9.25 -11.57 6.84
C SER A 5 -9.87 -11.69 5.44
N HIS A 6 -9.92 -10.62 4.64
CA HIS A 6 -10.64 -10.61 3.35
C HIS A 6 -9.78 -10.91 2.12
N GLY A 7 -8.49 -11.21 2.32
CA GLY A 7 -7.56 -11.56 1.24
C GLY A 7 -7.27 -10.39 0.28
N ILE A 8 -6.22 -10.54 -0.52
CA ILE A 8 -5.87 -9.56 -1.57
C ILE A 8 -6.13 -10.15 -2.95
N GLU A 9 -6.50 -9.30 -3.88
CA GLU A 9 -6.58 -9.62 -5.30
C GLU A 9 -5.63 -8.75 -6.12
N PHE A 10 -5.22 -9.26 -7.27
CA PHE A 10 -4.51 -8.48 -8.27
C PHE A 10 -4.67 -9.10 -9.65
N ASP A 11 -4.48 -8.29 -10.69
CA ASP A 11 -4.41 -8.78 -12.05
C ASP A 11 -3.03 -9.42 -12.30
N PRO A 12 -2.93 -10.68 -12.76
CA PRO A 12 -1.65 -11.34 -13.02
C PRO A 12 -0.75 -10.59 -14.03
N ALA A 13 -1.34 -9.91 -15.02
CA ALA A 13 -0.59 -9.11 -15.98
C ALA A 13 -0.01 -7.85 -15.31
N LYS A 14 -0.77 -7.23 -14.40
CA LYS A 14 -0.27 -6.11 -13.58
C LYS A 14 0.84 -6.56 -12.64
N ASP A 15 0.71 -7.74 -12.05
CA ASP A 15 1.74 -8.30 -11.18
C ASP A 15 3.04 -8.60 -11.95
N GLN A 16 2.95 -9.12 -13.18
CA GLN A 16 4.13 -9.27 -14.05
C GLN A 16 4.79 -7.92 -14.36
N ILE A 17 4.01 -6.91 -14.73
CA ILE A 17 4.53 -5.54 -14.98
C ILE A 17 5.17 -4.97 -13.70
N ASN A 18 4.54 -5.17 -12.54
CA ASN A 18 5.01 -4.67 -11.26
C ASN A 18 6.34 -5.33 -10.87
N ARG A 19 6.48 -6.64 -11.05
CA ARG A 19 7.76 -7.35 -10.86
C ARG A 19 8.84 -6.80 -11.76
N SER A 20 8.58 -6.63 -13.06
CA SER A 20 9.56 -6.11 -14.01
C SER A 20 9.99 -4.67 -13.68
N LYS A 21 9.05 -3.83 -13.24
CA LYS A 21 9.30 -2.40 -12.97
C LYS A 21 9.86 -2.11 -11.58
N HIS A 22 9.42 -2.85 -10.57
CA HIS A 22 9.68 -2.55 -9.15
C HIS A 22 10.39 -3.68 -8.40
N GLY A 23 10.61 -4.83 -9.04
CA GLY A 23 11.33 -5.96 -8.46
C GLY A 23 10.55 -6.71 -7.38
N VAL A 24 9.25 -6.45 -7.22
CA VAL A 24 8.40 -7.09 -6.21
C VAL A 24 7.05 -7.49 -6.80
N SER A 25 6.49 -8.60 -6.31
CA SER A 25 5.15 -9.06 -6.69
C SER A 25 4.07 -8.31 -5.91
N LEU A 26 2.91 -8.11 -6.52
CA LEU A 26 1.72 -7.58 -5.85
C LEU A 26 1.20 -8.51 -4.74
N SER A 27 1.47 -9.82 -4.83
CA SER A 27 1.17 -10.79 -3.76
C SER A 27 1.79 -10.42 -2.41
N LEU A 28 2.92 -9.70 -2.42
CA LEU A 28 3.59 -9.26 -1.19
C LEU A 28 2.72 -8.30 -0.35
N ALA A 29 1.68 -7.70 -0.93
CA ALA A 29 0.72 -6.88 -0.18
C ALA A 29 -0.04 -7.66 0.91
N GLU A 30 -0.06 -8.99 0.91
CA GLU A 30 -0.59 -9.80 2.01
C GLU A 30 0.20 -9.61 3.32
N SER A 31 1.48 -9.27 3.19
CA SER A 31 2.39 -9.01 4.30
C SER A 31 2.41 -7.54 4.72
N PHE A 32 1.54 -6.70 4.17
CA PHE A 32 1.45 -5.29 4.51
C PHE A 32 0.85 -5.10 5.90
N GLU A 33 1.52 -4.29 6.73
CA GLU A 33 1.10 -3.97 8.09
C GLU A 33 0.15 -2.77 8.09
N TRP A 34 -1.15 -3.04 8.24
CA TRP A 34 -2.20 -2.02 8.16
C TRP A 34 -2.37 -1.21 9.45
N ASP A 35 -2.01 -1.76 10.61
CA ASP A 35 -2.18 -1.07 11.90
C ASP A 35 -1.31 0.18 12.01
N SER A 36 -0.14 0.15 11.36
CA SER A 36 0.83 1.25 11.28
C SER A 36 0.80 1.96 9.93
N ALA A 37 -0.12 1.62 9.04
CA ALA A 37 -0.18 2.20 7.70
C ALA A 37 -0.75 3.63 7.72
N LEU A 38 -0.24 4.44 6.79
CA LEU A 38 -0.79 5.75 6.43
C LEU A 38 -1.38 5.65 5.04
N ASP A 39 -2.70 5.75 4.91
CA ASP A 39 -3.41 5.71 3.64
C ASP A 39 -4.16 7.02 3.33
N SER A 40 -4.24 7.35 2.05
CA SER A 40 -5.00 8.49 1.55
C SER A 40 -5.61 8.19 0.18
N LEU A 41 -6.65 8.95 -0.16
CA LEU A 41 -7.28 8.86 -1.48
C LEU A 41 -6.32 9.42 -2.56
N ASP A 42 -6.16 8.68 -3.66
CA ASP A 42 -5.44 9.12 -4.86
C ASP A 42 -6.40 9.90 -5.77
N ASP A 43 -6.51 11.20 -5.55
CA ASP A 43 -7.40 12.11 -6.26
C ASP A 43 -6.75 12.75 -7.51
N ARG A 44 -5.55 12.32 -7.89
CA ARG A 44 -4.79 12.89 -9.00
C ARG A 44 -5.50 12.75 -10.35
N TYR A 45 -6.34 11.70 -10.50
CA TYR A 45 -7.09 11.44 -11.73
C TYR A 45 -8.43 10.78 -11.44
N ALA A 46 -9.42 11.03 -12.30
CA ALA A 46 -10.70 10.33 -12.30
C ALA A 46 -10.55 8.92 -12.92
N TYR A 47 -10.09 7.95 -12.12
CA TYR A 47 -9.80 6.58 -12.57
C TYR A 47 -11.04 5.67 -12.78
N GLY A 48 -12.24 6.19 -12.58
CA GLY A 48 -13.50 5.43 -12.65
C GLY A 48 -13.84 4.60 -11.40
N GLU A 49 -12.85 4.36 -10.53
CA GLU A 49 -13.00 3.78 -9.19
C GLU A 49 -12.07 4.50 -8.20
N PRO A 50 -12.44 4.64 -6.91
CA PRO A 50 -11.56 5.21 -5.89
C PRO A 50 -10.26 4.40 -5.78
N ARG A 51 -9.13 5.10 -5.85
CA ARG A 51 -7.81 4.52 -5.59
C ARG A 51 -7.24 5.14 -4.33
N TYR A 52 -6.44 4.35 -3.64
CA TYR A 52 -5.77 4.75 -2.41
C TYR A 52 -4.28 4.52 -2.57
N ILE A 53 -3.50 5.37 -1.92
CA ILE A 53 -2.06 5.17 -1.74
C ILE A 53 -1.84 4.93 -0.25
N ALA A 54 -1.23 3.81 0.09
CA ALA A 54 -0.80 3.49 1.45
C ALA A 54 0.73 3.42 1.53
N TYR A 55 1.26 3.93 2.63
CA TYR A 55 2.63 3.73 3.07
C TYR A 55 2.62 2.91 4.35
N GLY A 56 3.39 1.83 4.39
CA GLY A 56 3.37 0.91 5.52
C GLY A 56 4.50 -0.11 5.42
N LEU A 57 4.69 -0.82 6.53
CA LEU A 57 5.75 -1.81 6.65
C LEU A 57 5.37 -3.12 5.95
N ILE A 58 6.39 -3.74 5.36
CA ILE A 58 6.41 -5.17 5.03
C ILE A 58 7.73 -5.69 5.60
N GLY A 59 7.66 -6.37 6.75
CA GLY A 59 8.86 -6.67 7.53
C GLY A 59 9.52 -5.38 8.03
N ASP A 60 10.80 -5.20 7.75
CA ASP A 60 11.60 -4.06 8.23
C ASP A 60 11.63 -2.86 7.27
N ARG A 61 10.84 -2.90 6.19
CA ARG A 61 10.93 -1.91 5.11
C ARG A 61 9.59 -1.29 4.78
N VAL A 62 9.59 0.02 4.54
CA VAL A 62 8.40 0.77 4.08
C VAL A 62 8.17 0.56 2.58
N TYR A 63 6.92 0.29 2.24
CA TYR A 63 6.43 0.15 0.88
C TYR A 63 5.34 1.17 0.59
N CYS A 64 5.24 1.55 -0.68
CA CYS A 64 4.13 2.31 -1.25
C CYS A 64 3.23 1.33 -2.01
N LEU A 65 2.00 1.16 -1.53
CA LEU A 65 0.96 0.33 -2.12
C LEU A 65 -0.14 1.22 -2.73
N VAL A 66 -0.44 1.02 -4.00
CA VAL A 66 -1.62 1.60 -4.65
C VAL A 66 -2.67 0.51 -4.80
N TYR A 67 -3.88 0.76 -4.32
CA TYR A 67 -4.96 -0.22 -4.33
C TYR A 67 -6.34 0.43 -4.53
N THR A 68 -7.34 -0.41 -4.78
CA THR A 68 -8.76 -0.06 -4.70
C THR A 68 -9.47 -1.05 -3.79
N LEU A 69 -10.62 -0.66 -3.26
CA LEU A 69 -11.50 -1.53 -2.47
C LEU A 69 -12.73 -1.89 -3.29
N ARG A 70 -13.05 -3.18 -3.35
CA ARG A 70 -14.27 -3.70 -3.99
C ARG A 70 -15.04 -4.51 -2.95
N GLY A 71 -15.98 -3.85 -2.29
CA GLY A 71 -16.57 -4.37 -1.06
C GLY A 71 -15.50 -4.44 0.03
N GLU A 72 -15.27 -5.64 0.55
CA GLU A 72 -14.25 -5.90 1.59
C GLU A 72 -12.91 -6.35 1.00
N THR A 73 -12.85 -6.60 -0.31
CA THR A 73 -11.66 -7.10 -0.99
C THR A 73 -10.73 -5.96 -1.39
N LEU A 74 -9.45 -6.08 -1.00
CA LEU A 74 -8.40 -5.18 -1.45
C LEU A 74 -7.84 -5.68 -2.78
N ARG A 75 -7.88 -4.83 -3.80
CA ARG A 75 -7.26 -5.11 -5.09
C ARG A 75 -5.98 -4.28 -5.26
N ALA A 76 -4.83 -4.94 -5.17
CA ALA A 76 -3.53 -4.31 -5.37
C ALA A 76 -3.32 -3.95 -6.85
N ILE A 77 -2.88 -2.71 -7.09
CA ILE A 77 -2.66 -2.14 -8.43
C ILE A 77 -1.17 -1.93 -8.69
N SER A 78 -0.43 -1.44 -7.69
CA SER A 78 1.02 -1.21 -7.74
C SER A 78 1.63 -1.40 -6.36
N LEU A 79 2.81 -2.02 -6.28
CA LEU A 79 3.56 -2.13 -5.04
C LEU A 79 5.03 -1.86 -5.32
N ARG A 80 5.64 -0.98 -4.53
CA ARG A 80 7.07 -0.68 -4.64
C ARG A 80 7.66 -0.34 -3.28
N LYS A 81 8.97 -0.48 -3.18
CA LYS A 81 9.74 0.08 -2.07
C LYS A 81 9.52 1.60 -2.03
N ALA A 82 9.26 2.14 -0.85
CA ALA A 82 9.22 3.57 -0.64
C ALA A 82 10.64 4.15 -0.89
N ASN A 83 10.69 5.36 -1.43
CA ASN A 83 11.95 6.08 -1.58
C ASN A 83 12.35 6.73 -0.24
N LYS A 84 13.57 7.28 -0.16
CA LYS A 84 14.09 7.86 1.09
C LYS A 84 13.21 8.96 1.66
N ARG A 85 12.62 9.81 0.82
CA ARG A 85 11.73 10.89 1.26
C ARG A 85 10.45 10.31 1.87
N GLU A 86 9.81 9.39 1.17
CA GLU A 86 8.58 8.73 1.64
C GLU A 86 8.79 7.95 2.93
N VAL A 87 9.97 7.33 3.11
CA VAL A 87 10.34 6.67 4.38
C VAL A 87 10.41 7.69 5.50
N ASN A 88 11.09 8.82 5.29
CA ASN A 88 11.19 9.86 6.31
C ASN A 88 9.81 10.42 6.68
N ASP A 89 9.00 10.74 5.67
CA ASP A 89 7.63 11.26 5.86
C ASP A 89 6.75 10.25 6.62
N TYR A 90 6.93 8.95 6.37
CA TYR A 90 6.24 7.88 7.10
C TYR A 90 6.68 7.79 8.56
N VAL A 91 8.00 7.81 8.82
CA VAL A 91 8.56 7.72 10.17
C VAL A 91 8.16 8.92 11.03
N GLU A 92 8.20 10.13 10.48
CA GLU A 92 7.79 11.36 11.17
C GLU A 92 6.32 11.26 11.63
N GLN A 93 5.43 10.92 10.70
CA GLN A 93 3.99 10.82 10.99
C GLN A 93 3.62 9.66 11.92
N THR A 94 4.36 8.55 11.89
CA THR A 94 4.10 7.40 12.77
C THR A 94 4.66 7.61 14.17
N HIS A 95 5.82 8.28 14.29
CA HIS A 95 6.38 8.66 15.58
C HIS A 95 5.47 9.61 16.35
N ASP A 96 4.87 10.59 15.67
CA ASP A 96 3.91 11.52 16.28
C ASP A 96 2.64 10.80 16.78
N ARG A 97 2.16 9.77 16.07
CA ARG A 97 1.00 8.97 16.49
C ARG A 97 1.25 8.14 17.75
N ASP A 98 2.46 7.66 17.96
CA ASP A 98 2.81 6.88 19.15
C ASP A 98 3.11 7.76 20.36
N ALA A 99 3.51 9.03 20.14
CA ALA A 99 3.71 10.01 21.21
C ALA A 99 2.40 10.53 21.85
N ASP A 100 1.28 10.42 21.12
CA ASP A 100 -0.06 10.86 21.54
C ASP A 100 -0.90 9.73 22.19
N ARG A 101 -0.35 8.52 22.36
CA ARG A 101 -0.99 7.35 23.00
C ARG A 101 -0.50 7.11 24.42
#